data_AF-A0A2N5Z1Q8-F1
#
_entry.id   AF-A0A2N5Z1Q8-F1
#
_cell.length_a   1.000
_cell.length_b   1.000
_cell.length_c   1.000
_cell.angle_alpha   90.00
_cell.angle_beta   90.00
_cell.angle_gamma   90.00
#
_symmetry.space_group_name_H-M   'P 1'
#
loop_
_entity.id
_entity.type
_entity.pdbx_description
1 polymer ?
#
loop_
_entity_poly.entity_id
_entity_poly.type
_entity_poly.pdbx_seq_one_letter_code
_entity_poly.pdbx_strand_id
1 'polypeptide(L)' 'MANCVNKESNLQKCNCTYPCGKKGTCCECIHYHRNMGQLPACYFPDDIEKGYDRSIENFISIYKQKGAWWNN' A
#
# COMPACT_ATOMS: atom_id res chain seq x y z
N MET A 1 12.46 -13.46 10.90
CA MET A 1 11.22 -13.31 10.10
C MET A 1 10.07 -13.11 11.08
N ALA A 2 9.30 -12.03 10.95
CA ALA A 2 8.12 -11.86 11.79
C ALA A 2 7.08 -12.92 11.42
N ASN A 3 6.69 -13.76 12.37
CA ASN A 3 5.57 -14.69 12.19
C ASN A 3 4.27 -13.89 12.18
N CYS A 4 3.81 -13.49 10.99
CA CYS A 4 2.53 -12.82 10.82
C CYS A 4 1.42 -13.86 10.64
N VAL A 5 0.67 -14.12 11.71
CA VAL A 5 -0.47 -15.06 11.71
C VAL A 5 -1.58 -14.67 10.71
N ASN A 6 -1.64 -13.40 10.32
CA ASN A 6 -2.62 -12.86 9.37
C ASN A 6 -2.07 -12.77 7.93
N LYS A 7 -0.90 -13.34 7.61
CA LYS A 7 -0.25 -13.12 6.31
C LYS A 7 -1.15 -13.50 5.13
N GLU A 8 -1.80 -14.66 5.21
CA GLU A 8 -2.68 -15.16 4.14
C GLU A 8 -3.89 -14.25 3.94
N SER A 9 -4.55 -13.81 5.01
CA SER A 9 -5.72 -12.91 4.92
C SER A 9 -5.32 -11.50 4.46
N ASN A 10 -4.15 -11.02 4.85
CA ASN A 10 -3.60 -9.74 4.37
C ASN A 10 -3.28 -9.79 2.88
N LEU A 11 -2.79 -10.93 2.36
CA LEU A 11 -2.48 -11.09 0.94
C LEU A 11 -3.72 -10.94 0.06
N GLN A 12 -4.89 -11.36 0.53
CA GLN A 12 -6.16 -11.19 -0.21
C GLN A 12 -6.61 -9.73 -0.31
N LYS A 13 -6.13 -8.85 0.58
CA LYS A 13 -6.49 -7.42 0.62
C LYS A 13 -5.40 -6.50 0.05
N CYS A 14 -4.28 -7.07 -0.36
CA CYS A 14 -3.09 -6.32 -0.78
C CYS A 14 -2.99 -6.25 -2.31
N ASN A 15 -3.22 -5.07 -2.86
CA ASN A 15 -3.12 -4.79 -4.29
C ASN A 15 -1.69 -4.50 -4.78
N CYS A 16 -0.66 -4.57 -3.92
CA CYS A 16 0.73 -4.38 -4.32
C CYS A 16 1.11 -5.36 -5.44
N THR A 17 1.48 -4.84 -6.61
CA THR A 17 1.89 -5.63 -7.78
C THR A 17 3.40 -5.89 -7.83
N TYR A 18 4.19 -5.21 -7.00
CA TYR A 18 5.65 -5.37 -6.97
C TYR A 18 6.06 -6.66 -6.23
N PRO A 19 6.93 -7.51 -6.81
CA PRO A 19 7.34 -8.77 -6.21
C PRO A 19 8.33 -8.56 -5.04
N CYS A 20 7.80 -8.21 -3.86
CA CYS A 20 8.60 -8.03 -2.64
C CYS A 20 8.29 -9.09 -1.58
N GLY A 21 9.32 -9.46 -0.80
CA GLY A 21 9.19 -10.44 0.29
C GLY A 21 8.38 -9.97 1.50
N LYS A 22 8.02 -8.68 1.57
CA LYS A 22 7.28 -8.06 2.68
C LYS A 22 5.76 -8.13 2.50
N LYS A 23 5.28 -8.50 1.31
CA LYS A 23 3.85 -8.53 0.97
C LYS A 23 3.10 -9.45 1.95
N GLY A 24 2.00 -8.94 2.51
CA GLY A 24 1.19 -9.63 3.52
C GLY A 24 1.69 -9.47 4.98
N THR A 25 2.91 -8.97 5.18
CA THR A 25 3.44 -8.64 6.51
C THR A 25 3.35 -7.12 6.73
N CYS A 26 2.17 -6.63 7.15
CA CYS A 26 1.87 -5.19 7.17
C CYS A 26 2.88 -4.32 7.94
N CYS A 27 3.39 -4.79 9.08
CA CYS A 27 4.38 -4.05 9.87
C CYS A 27 5.69 -3.82 9.09
N GLU A 28 6.15 -4.84 8.35
CA GLU A 28 7.36 -4.75 7.50
C GLU A 28 7.11 -3.86 6.28
N CYS A 29 5.93 -3.98 5.64
CA CYS A 29 5.52 -3.09 4.56
C CYS A 29 5.53 -1.61 4.99
N ILE A 30 4.91 -1.29 6.13
CA ILE A 30 4.84 0.08 6.65
C ILE A 30 6.24 0.62 6.94
N HIS A 31 7.09 -0.14 7.65
CA HIS A 31 8.46 0.30 7.95
C HIS A 31 9.26 0.58 6.67
N TYR A 32 9.16 -0.32 5.69
CA TYR A 32 9.87 -0.19 4.43
C TYR A 32 9.47 1.07 3.66
N HIS A 33 8.16 1.28 3.45
CA HIS A 33 7.68 2.43 2.69
C HIS A 33 7.86 3.75 3.45
N ARG A 34 7.67 3.76 4.77
CA ARG A 34 7.87 4.96 5.59
C ARG A 34 9.29 5.51 5.48
N ASN A 35 10.30 4.65 5.43
CA ASN A 35 11.70 5.07 5.27
C ASN A 35 12.00 5.75 3.93
N MET A 36 11.09 5.64 2.95
CA MET A 36 11.20 6.27 1.62
C MET A 36 10.20 7.41 1.43
N GLY A 37 9.51 7.85 2.48
CA GLY A 37 8.43 8.87 2.35
C GLY A 37 7.20 8.36 1.60
N GLN A 38 6.93 7.04 1.68
CA GLN A 38 5.84 6.39 0.97
C GLN A 38 4.82 5.75 1.91
N LEU A 39 3.63 5.46 1.37
CA LEU A 39 2.64 4.58 1.99
C LEU A 39 2.63 3.21 1.29
N PRO A 40 2.20 2.13 1.96
CA PRO A 40 1.97 0.85 1.29
C PRO A 40 0.91 0.95 0.19
N ALA A 41 0.97 0.05 -0.78
CA ALA A 41 0.01 -0.07 -1.89
C ALA A 41 -1.47 -0.03 -1.46
N CYS A 42 -1.78 -0.61 -0.30
CA CYS A 42 -3.15 -0.68 0.23
C CYS A 42 -3.80 0.69 0.50
N TYR A 43 -3.02 1.78 0.44
CA TYR A 43 -3.51 3.16 0.54
C TYR A 43 -3.84 3.80 -0.81
N PHE A 44 -3.70 3.06 -1.92
CA PHE A 44 -3.91 3.54 -3.29
C PHE A 44 -4.94 2.68 -4.02
N PRO A 45 -5.75 3.26 -4.92
CA PRO A 45 -6.66 2.48 -5.76
C PRO A 45 -5.87 1.73 -6.84
N ASP A 46 -6.44 0.65 -7.36
CA ASP A 46 -5.75 -0.27 -8.29
C ASP A 46 -5.28 0.39 -9.60
N ASP A 47 -6.01 1.41 -10.07
CA ASP A 47 -5.62 2.18 -11.25
C ASP A 47 -4.35 3.00 -11.02
N ILE A 48 -4.18 3.55 -9.81
CA ILE A 48 -3.01 4.36 -9.46
C ILE A 48 -1.84 3.50 -8.99
N GLU A 49 -2.07 2.44 -8.22
CA GLU A 49 -1.01 1.54 -7.72
C GLU A 49 -0.21 0.90 -8.86
N LYS A 50 -0.81 0.67 -10.04
CA LYS A 50 -0.11 0.23 -11.26
C LYS A 50 1.00 1.18 -11.72
N GLY A 51 0.90 2.46 -11.38
CA GLY A 51 1.91 3.49 -11.66
C GLY A 51 3.07 3.51 -10.67
N TYR A 52 3.00 2.74 -9.58
CA TYR A 52 4.04 2.59 -8.54
C TYR A 52 4.45 3.85 -7.77
N ASP A 53 3.88 5.02 -8.07
CA ASP A 53 4.09 6.23 -7.26
C ASP A 53 3.32 6.12 -5.94
N ARG A 54 4.02 5.64 -4.91
CA ARG A 54 3.48 5.47 -3.56
C ARG A 54 3.85 6.62 -2.62
N SER A 55 4.29 7.76 -3.18
CA SER A 55 4.66 8.94 -2.37
C SER A 55 3.47 9.45 -1.54
N ILE A 56 3.78 10.05 -0.39
CA ILE A 56 2.76 10.72 0.44
C ILE A 56 2.13 11.87 -0.33
N GLU A 57 2.89 12.57 -1.18
CA GLU A 57 2.43 13.62 -2.07
C GLU A 57 1.36 13.10 -3.04
N ASN A 58 1.59 11.95 -3.67
CA ASN A 58 0.60 11.33 -4.55
C ASN A 58 -0.65 10.91 -3.76
N PHE A 59 -0.49 10.29 -2.57
CA PHE A 59 -1.62 9.96 -1.70
C PHE A 59 -2.49 11.18 -1.38
N ILE A 60 -1.88 12.30 -0.97
CA ILE A 60 -2.59 13.55 -0.67
C ILE A 60 -3.30 14.09 -1.93
N SER A 61 -2.64 14.02 -3.09
CA SER A 61 -3.23 14.45 -4.36
C SER A 61 -4.48 13.65 -4.70
N ILE A 62 -4.41 12.31 -4.64
CA ILE A 62 -5.54 11.43 -4.94
C ILE A 62 -6.67 11.66 -3.94
N TYR A 63 -6.35 11.79 -2.64
CA TYR A 63 -7.36 12.06 -1.62
C TYR A 63 -8.10 13.38 -1.88
N LYS A 64 -7.39 14.45 -2.28
CA LYS A 64 -8.04 15.72 -2.64
C LYS A 64 -8.94 15.60 -3.87
N GLN A 65 -8.60 14.72 -4.82
CA GLN A 65 -9.35 14.54 -6.07
C GLN A 65 -10.54 13.58 -5.93
N LYS A 66 -10.35 12.45 -5.24
CA LYS A 66 -11.31 11.32 -5.16
C LYS A 66 -11.92 11.14 -3.76
N GLY A 67 -11.43 11.83 -2.74
CA GLY A 67 -11.86 11.66 -1.35
C GLY A 67 -11.36 10.36 -0.70
N ALA A 68 -11.85 10.10 0.51
CA ALA A 68 -11.57 8.85 1.23
C ALA A 68 -12.20 7.66 0.51
N TRP A 69 -11.52 6.50 0.51
CA TRP A 69 -12.06 5.22 0.01
C TRP A 69 -12.58 5.25 -1.43
N TRP A 70 -12.06 6.21 -2.22
CA TRP A 70 -12.24 6.41 -3.67
C TRP A 70 -13.66 6.69 -4.12
N ASN A 71 -14.51 7.17 -3.21
CA ASN A 71 -15.92 7.55 -3.37
C ASN A 71 -16.51 7.26 -4.77
N ASN A 72 -17.20 6.12 -4.87
CA ASN A 72 -18.09 5.72 -5.97
C ASN A 72 -18.95 6.88 -6.47
#